data_AF-A0A1Y3BJD0-F1
#
_entry.id   AF-A0A1Y3BJD0-F1
#
_cell.length_a   1.000
_cell.length_b   1.000
_cell.length_c   1.000
_cell.angle_alpha   90.00
_cell.angle_beta   90.00
_cell.angle_gamma   90.00
#
_symmetry.space_group_name_H-M   'P 1'
#
loop_
_entity.id
_entity.type
_entity.pdbx_description
1 polymer ?
#
loop_
_entity_poly.entity_id
_entity_poly.type
_entity_poly.pdbx_seq_one_letter_code
_entity_poly.pdbx_strand_id
1 'polypeptide(L)'
;MDRIDLFPELNSFESIVLWIDVFNYQENNKCFRLTAVGCENGNVCLFFVEFDRETNNARIIKSWKNRFDGPILSVKFFKDKVDCSTLNSSKLGFVKCDNSSEIHLLVLDSCDQPTIYRNVQENGVGVRKILPKINKNPIDLFTSCIIGDLDFDHYNEIILSSYGKKIILYKFEHESQTYYVEKTMDIPHPIISITYIDLTGDGINELVIVTTKGIVIYRHKLDNIIDALVKKLNFY
;
A
#
# COMPACT_ATOMS: atom_id res chain seq x y z
N MET A 1 23.05 10.99 30.16
CA MET A 1 21.66 10.90 29.65
C MET A 1 21.75 10.09 28.39
N ASP A 2 21.32 8.83 28.43
CA ASP A 2 21.25 8.02 27.22
C ASP A 2 20.29 8.69 26.24
N ARG A 3 20.76 8.92 25.02
CA ARG A 3 19.98 9.61 23.99
C ARG A 3 18.85 8.66 23.59
N ILE A 4 17.61 9.03 23.91
CA ILE A 4 16.43 8.27 23.50
C ILE A 4 16.35 8.37 21.98
N ASP A 5 16.54 7.25 21.29
CA ASP A 5 16.45 7.19 19.83
C ASP A 5 15.13 6.52 19.45
N LEU A 6 14.12 7.35 19.15
CA LEU A 6 12.78 6.89 18.78
C LEU A 6 12.70 6.38 17.34
N PHE A 7 13.67 6.74 16.50
CA PHE A 7 13.69 6.43 15.07
C PHE A 7 15.11 6.06 14.59
N PRO A 8 15.70 5.00 15.15
CA PRO A 8 17.07 4.59 14.82
C PRO A 8 17.22 4.23 13.33
N GLU A 9 16.13 3.86 12.65
CA GLU A 9 16.13 3.49 11.24
C GLU A 9 16.24 4.68 10.26
N LEU A 10 16.04 5.91 10.73
CA LEU A 10 16.06 7.12 9.88
C LEU A 10 17.40 7.88 9.94
N ASN A 11 18.45 7.27 10.49
CA ASN A 11 19.70 7.95 10.78
C ASN A 11 20.57 8.26 9.55
N SER A 12 20.65 7.36 8.56
CA SER A 12 21.44 7.61 7.35
C SER A 12 20.95 6.81 6.16
N PHE A 13 20.70 7.49 5.04
CA PHE A 13 20.38 6.90 3.75
C PHE A 13 21.48 7.22 2.74
N GLU A 14 21.68 6.32 1.78
CA GLU A 14 22.70 6.48 0.73
C GLU A 14 22.34 7.55 -0.32
N SER A 15 21.07 7.92 -0.40
CA SER A 15 20.54 8.84 -1.42
C SER A 15 19.31 9.57 -0.88
N ILE A 16 18.74 10.46 -1.69
CA ILE A 16 17.54 11.22 -1.37
C ILE A 16 16.36 10.25 -1.23
N VAL A 17 15.66 10.36 -0.10
CA VAL A 17 14.44 9.61 0.15
C VAL A 17 13.29 10.29 -0.56
N LEU A 18 12.64 9.55 -1.47
CA LEU A 18 11.48 10.03 -2.23
C LEU A 18 10.15 9.65 -1.55
N TRP A 19 10.10 8.49 -0.90
CA TRP A 19 8.90 8.02 -0.23
C TRP A 19 9.23 7.24 1.04
N ILE A 20 8.42 7.44 2.07
CA ILE A 20 8.46 6.66 3.31
C ILE A 20 7.04 6.19 3.60
N ASP A 21 6.92 4.92 3.95
CA ASP A 21 5.69 4.40 4.55
C ASP A 21 6.00 3.70 5.87
N VAL A 22 5.09 3.86 6.83
CA VAL A 22 5.27 3.38 8.20
C VAL A 22 4.02 2.63 8.63
N PHE A 23 4.20 1.37 9.01
CA PHE A 23 3.13 0.52 9.51
C PHE A 23 3.41 0.08 10.94
N ASN A 24 2.57 0.54 11.87
CA ASN A 24 2.68 0.24 13.29
C ASN A 24 1.69 -0.84 13.69
N TYR A 25 2.17 -1.92 14.29
CA TYR A 25 1.30 -2.98 14.79
C TYR A 25 1.73 -3.52 16.15
N GLN A 26 0.78 -4.13 16.85
CA GLN A 26 1.02 -4.76 18.14
C GLN A 26 0.79 -6.27 18.06
N GLU A 27 1.74 -7.03 18.59
CA GLU A 27 1.70 -8.49 18.66
C GLU A 27 2.24 -8.94 20.04
N ASN A 28 1.54 -9.83 20.74
CA ASN A 28 1.95 -10.37 22.05
C ASN A 28 2.35 -9.27 23.08
N ASN A 29 1.57 -8.19 23.18
CA ASN A 29 1.84 -7.01 24.03
C ASN A 29 3.11 -6.20 23.69
N LYS A 30 3.82 -6.54 22.61
CA LYS A 30 4.94 -5.77 22.08
C LYS A 30 4.49 -4.91 20.90
N CYS A 31 5.11 -3.74 20.78
CA CYS A 31 4.87 -2.81 19.69
C CYS A 31 5.95 -2.95 18.64
N PHE A 32 5.54 -3.15 17.39
CA PHE A 32 6.41 -3.22 16.24
C PHE A 32 6.09 -2.10 15.26
N ARG A 33 7.13 -1.64 14.58
CA ARG A 33 7.06 -0.67 13.50
C ARG A 33 7.81 -1.21 12.30
N LEU A 34 7.12 -1.30 11.18
CA LEU A 34 7.71 -1.53 9.88
C LEU A 34 7.87 -0.19 9.20
N THR A 35 9.07 0.12 8.76
CA THR A 35 9.38 1.35 8.02
C THR A 35 9.96 0.96 6.69
N ALA A 36 9.28 1.30 5.59
CA ALA A 36 9.79 1.12 4.25
C ALA A 36 10.15 2.47 3.64
N VAL A 37 11.30 2.52 2.96
CA VAL A 37 11.89 3.73 2.41
C VAL A 37 12.27 3.47 0.96
N GLY A 38 11.80 4.34 0.06
CA GLY A 38 12.16 4.36 -1.34
C GLY A 38 13.05 5.57 -1.66
N CYS A 39 14.17 5.33 -2.33
CA CYS A 39 15.16 6.35 -2.67
C CYS A 39 15.19 6.65 -4.18
N GLU A 40 15.74 7.81 -4.53
CA GLU A 40 15.92 8.25 -5.92
C GLU A 40 16.87 7.35 -6.72
N ASN A 41 17.87 6.77 -6.07
CA ASN A 41 18.84 5.87 -6.72
C ASN A 41 18.32 4.43 -6.91
N GLY A 42 17.03 4.18 -6.69
CA GLY A 42 16.41 2.87 -6.79
C GLY A 42 16.59 1.98 -5.56
N ASN A 43 17.21 2.46 -4.48
CA ASN A 43 17.29 1.68 -3.25
C ASN A 43 15.93 1.63 -2.56
N VAL A 44 15.53 0.43 -2.13
CA VAL A 44 14.42 0.20 -1.21
C VAL A 44 14.99 -0.40 0.08
N CYS A 45 14.75 0.28 1.19
CA CYS A 45 15.12 -0.20 2.52
C CYS A 45 13.87 -0.54 3.30
N LEU A 46 13.88 -1.68 3.99
CA LEU A 46 12.83 -2.10 4.91
C LEU A 46 13.45 -2.32 6.28
N PHE A 47 12.88 -1.68 7.30
CA PHE A 47 13.32 -1.82 8.68
C PHE A 47 12.20 -2.39 9.52
N PHE A 48 12.55 -3.37 10.35
CA PHE A 48 11.68 -3.93 11.36
C PHE A 48 12.19 -3.51 12.74
N VAL A 49 11.39 -2.68 13.39
CA VAL A 49 11.75 -2.01 14.64
C VAL A 49 10.80 -2.46 15.75
N GLU A 50 11.34 -2.80 16.90
CA GLU A 50 10.57 -3.04 18.12
C GLU A 50 10.66 -1.83 19.02
N PHE A 51 9.51 -1.41 19.52
CA PHE A 51 9.36 -0.32 20.46
C PHE A 51 9.14 -0.88 21.86
N ASP A 52 10.08 -0.57 22.75
CA ASP A 52 9.98 -0.91 24.16
C ASP A 52 9.25 0.21 24.91
N ARG A 53 8.10 -0.14 25.51
CA ARG A 53 7.23 0.79 26.23
C ARG A 53 7.80 1.22 27.58
N GLU A 54 8.65 0.40 28.19
CA GLU A 54 9.21 0.70 29.52
C GLU A 54 10.36 1.69 29.42
N THR A 55 11.22 1.52 28.42
CA THR A 55 12.39 2.38 28.19
C THR A 55 12.12 3.53 27.21
N ASN A 56 10.94 3.56 26.56
CA ASN A 56 10.59 4.48 25.47
C ASN A 56 11.65 4.51 24.36
N ASN A 57 12.31 3.39 24.12
CA ASN A 57 13.39 3.29 23.16
C ASN A 57 12.99 2.38 22.00
N ALA A 58 13.47 2.69 20.80
CA ALA A 58 13.24 1.88 19.62
C ALA A 58 14.51 1.13 19.25
N ARG A 59 14.39 -0.14 18.87
CA ARG A 59 15.52 -0.95 18.40
C ARG A 59 15.22 -1.60 17.06
N ILE A 60 16.18 -1.53 16.14
CA ILE A 60 16.08 -2.25 14.87
C ILE A 60 16.36 -3.72 15.14
N ILE A 61 15.37 -4.59 14.89
CA ILE A 61 15.55 -6.04 14.97
C ILE A 61 16.14 -6.54 13.67
N LYS A 62 15.57 -6.12 12.53
CA LYS A 62 15.98 -6.56 11.19
C LYS A 62 15.96 -5.39 10.22
N SER A 63 16.85 -5.44 9.24
CA SER A 63 16.87 -4.52 8.12
C SER A 63 17.14 -5.29 6.83
N TRP A 64 16.40 -4.95 5.79
CA TRP A 64 16.60 -5.49 4.45
C TRP A 64 16.78 -4.35 3.47
N LYS A 65 17.52 -4.63 2.40
CA LYS A 65 17.78 -3.67 1.35
C LYS A 65 17.72 -4.37 0.00
N ASN A 66 17.06 -3.75 -0.96
CA ASN A 66 17.08 -4.16 -2.35
C ASN A 66 17.33 -2.95 -3.26
N ARG A 67 17.80 -3.19 -4.47
CA ARG A 67 18.05 -2.14 -5.46
C ARG A 67 17.28 -2.42 -6.75
N PHE A 68 16.63 -1.37 -7.25
CA PHE A 68 15.93 -1.30 -8.53
C PHE A 68 16.73 -0.44 -9.50
N ASP A 69 16.35 -0.50 -10.78
CA ASP A 69 17.06 0.18 -11.85
C ASP A 69 16.66 1.66 -11.95
N GLY A 70 15.43 2.02 -11.54
CA GLY A 70 14.93 3.39 -11.55
C GLY A 70 14.60 3.97 -10.16
N PRO A 71 14.30 5.28 -10.08
CA PRO A 71 13.80 5.93 -8.88
C PRO A 71 12.51 5.29 -8.33
N ILE A 72 12.48 5.11 -7.01
CA ILE A 72 11.29 4.59 -6.33
C ILE A 72 10.27 5.71 -6.13
N LEU A 73 9.15 5.63 -6.84
CA LEU A 73 8.11 6.64 -6.84
C LEU A 73 7.19 6.55 -5.63
N SER A 74 6.86 5.33 -5.19
CA SER A 74 5.98 5.09 -4.06
C SER A 74 6.25 3.72 -3.45
N VAL A 75 6.11 3.65 -2.13
CA VAL A 75 6.16 2.41 -1.37
C VAL A 75 4.95 2.37 -0.45
N LYS A 76 4.17 1.29 -0.46
CA LYS A 76 2.96 1.18 0.35
C LYS A 76 2.82 -0.18 1.01
N PHE A 77 2.65 -0.19 2.33
CA PHE A 77 2.24 -1.36 3.08
C PHE A 77 0.74 -1.61 2.90
N PHE A 78 0.37 -2.88 2.88
CA PHE A 78 -1.02 -3.28 2.87
C PHE A 78 -1.20 -4.70 3.42
N LYS A 79 -2.45 -5.06 3.67
CA LYS A 79 -2.88 -6.41 4.01
C LYS A 79 -3.80 -6.92 2.92
N ASP A 80 -3.90 -8.24 2.76
CA ASP A 80 -4.86 -8.81 1.80
C ASP A 80 -6.31 -8.50 2.21
N LYS A 81 -6.62 -8.54 3.51
CA LYS A 81 -7.95 -8.21 4.04
C LYS A 81 -7.97 -6.83 4.72
N VAL A 82 -9.10 -6.14 4.59
CA VAL A 82 -9.41 -4.94 5.37
C VAL A 82 -9.79 -5.37 6.79
N ASP A 83 -8.98 -4.97 7.77
CA ASP A 83 -9.31 -5.19 9.16
C ASP A 83 -10.43 -4.23 9.59
N CYS A 84 -11.66 -4.75 9.76
CA CYS A 84 -12.79 -4.01 10.33
C CYS A 84 -12.56 -3.53 11.78
N SER A 85 -11.48 -3.96 12.45
CA SER A 85 -11.15 -3.60 13.83
C SER A 85 -10.50 -2.23 13.99
N THR A 86 -10.22 -1.51 12.89
CA THR A 86 -9.58 -0.18 12.89
C THR A 86 -10.40 0.93 13.53
N LEU A 87 -11.68 0.72 13.82
CA LEU A 87 -12.52 1.67 14.58
C LEU A 87 -12.16 1.76 16.08
N ASN A 88 -11.37 0.82 16.61
CA ASN A 88 -10.80 0.91 17.95
C ASN A 88 -9.30 1.18 17.87
N SER A 89 -8.91 2.27 17.21
CA SER A 89 -7.54 2.76 17.30
C SER A 89 -7.25 3.06 18.77
N SER A 90 -6.40 2.24 19.37
CA SER A 90 -5.75 2.61 20.61
C SER A 90 -5.07 3.97 20.37
N LYS A 91 -5.13 4.88 21.36
CA LYS A 91 -4.65 6.29 21.33
C LYS A 91 -3.22 6.54 20.81
N LEU A 92 -2.51 5.51 20.39
CA LEU A 92 -1.10 5.50 20.00
C LEU A 92 -0.86 5.05 18.54
N GLY A 93 -1.91 4.84 17.73
CA GLY A 93 -1.76 4.54 16.29
C GLY A 93 -1.23 3.15 15.95
N PHE A 94 -1.25 2.21 16.92
CA PHE A 94 -0.92 0.80 16.67
C PHE A 94 -2.17 0.01 16.37
N VAL A 95 -2.16 -0.71 15.25
CA VAL A 95 -3.19 -1.69 14.88
C VAL A 95 -2.87 -2.99 15.62
N LYS A 96 -3.82 -3.55 16.37
CA LYS A 96 -3.66 -4.93 16.87
C LYS A 96 -3.66 -5.85 15.66
N CYS A 97 -2.55 -6.53 15.38
CA CYS A 97 -2.55 -7.60 14.40
C CYS A 97 -3.00 -8.88 15.10
N ASP A 98 -4.00 -9.54 14.53
CA ASP A 98 -4.21 -10.95 14.82
C ASP A 98 -3.00 -11.72 14.27
N ASN A 99 -2.63 -12.82 14.92
CA ASN A 99 -1.39 -13.59 14.66
C ASN A 99 -1.27 -14.16 13.22
N SER A 100 -2.25 -13.92 12.34
CA SER A 100 -2.29 -14.41 10.96
C SER A 100 -2.35 -13.31 9.90
N SER A 101 -2.33 -12.02 10.26
CA SER A 101 -2.43 -10.94 9.27
C SER A 101 -1.06 -10.67 8.64
N GLU A 102 -0.78 -11.33 7.51
CA GLU A 102 0.41 -11.05 6.72
C GLU A 102 0.43 -9.61 6.21
N ILE A 103 1.56 -8.94 6.37
CA ILE A 103 1.79 -7.61 5.83
C ILE A 103 2.55 -7.73 4.52
N HIS A 104 2.07 -7.06 3.48
CA HIS A 104 2.67 -7.00 2.17
C HIS A 104 3.17 -5.57 1.88
N LEU A 105 4.07 -5.45 0.91
CA LEU A 105 4.65 -4.19 0.48
C LEU A 105 4.59 -4.08 -1.03
N LEU A 106 3.95 -3.03 -1.53
CA LEU A 106 3.96 -2.66 -2.93
C LEU A 106 5.06 -1.61 -3.16
N VAL A 107 5.93 -1.86 -4.14
CA VAL A 107 6.98 -0.95 -4.58
C VAL A 107 6.68 -0.54 -6.02
N LEU A 108 6.58 0.77 -6.22
CA LEU A 108 6.41 1.41 -7.51
C LEU A 108 7.73 2.02 -7.95
N ASP A 109 8.31 1.46 -9.01
CA ASP A 109 9.45 2.02 -9.74
C ASP A 109 8.95 2.81 -10.95
N SER A 110 9.74 3.79 -11.36
CA SER A 110 9.56 4.56 -12.59
C SER A 110 9.96 3.80 -13.87
N CYS A 111 10.90 2.86 -13.76
CA CYS A 111 11.45 2.12 -14.92
C CYS A 111 10.79 0.75 -15.09
N ASP A 112 10.67 -0.01 -14.00
CA ASP A 112 10.16 -1.37 -14.02
C ASP A 112 8.67 -1.49 -13.66
N GLN A 113 8.13 -2.69 -13.93
CA GLN A 113 6.79 -3.06 -13.51
C GLN A 113 6.70 -3.11 -11.97
N PRO A 114 5.57 -2.69 -11.37
CA PRO A 114 5.48 -2.62 -9.92
C PRO A 114 5.57 -4.00 -9.30
N THR A 115 6.28 -4.02 -8.18
CA THR A 115 6.72 -5.24 -7.53
C THR A 115 6.11 -5.34 -6.14
N ILE A 116 5.60 -6.51 -5.80
CA ILE A 116 4.98 -6.82 -4.53
C ILE A 116 5.87 -7.77 -3.75
N TYR A 117 6.13 -7.43 -2.50
CA TYR A 117 6.75 -8.31 -1.52
C TYR A 117 5.68 -8.79 -0.56
N ARG A 118 5.56 -10.11 -0.40
CA ARG A 118 4.55 -10.70 0.48
C ARG A 118 5.15 -11.20 1.79
N ASN A 119 4.40 -11.03 2.88
CA ASN A 119 4.83 -11.39 4.23
C ASN A 119 6.22 -10.78 4.52
N VAL A 120 6.27 -9.45 4.52
CA VAL A 120 7.51 -8.68 4.73
C VAL A 120 8.04 -8.77 6.15
N GLN A 121 7.21 -9.22 7.09
CA GLN A 121 7.61 -9.46 8.49
C GLN A 121 8.64 -10.60 8.58
N GLU A 122 8.41 -11.68 7.83
CA GLU A 122 9.29 -12.85 7.83
C GLU A 122 10.30 -12.82 6.68
N ASN A 123 9.83 -12.54 5.45
CA ASN A 123 10.62 -12.65 4.23
C ASN A 123 11.36 -11.35 3.85
N GLY A 124 11.02 -10.22 4.48
CA GLY A 124 11.55 -8.92 4.13
C GLY A 124 11.32 -8.55 2.65
N VAL A 125 12.36 -8.05 1.99
CA VAL A 125 12.36 -7.78 0.53
C VAL A 125 13.07 -8.86 -0.30
N GLY A 126 13.10 -10.11 0.19
CA GLY A 126 13.76 -11.23 -0.52
C GLY A 126 12.93 -11.85 -1.65
N VAL A 127 11.63 -12.07 -1.42
CA VAL A 127 10.74 -12.72 -2.39
C VAL A 127 9.88 -11.67 -3.10
N ARG A 128 10.20 -11.41 -4.37
CA ARG A 128 9.48 -10.44 -5.21
C ARG A 128 8.47 -11.13 -6.13
N LYS A 129 7.25 -10.59 -6.20
CA LYS A 129 6.24 -10.93 -7.21
C LYS A 129 5.98 -9.71 -8.07
N ILE A 130 6.20 -9.83 -9.38
CA ILE A 130 5.97 -8.75 -10.34
C ILE A 130 4.52 -8.79 -10.78
N LEU A 131 3.84 -7.64 -10.81
CA LEU A 131 2.47 -7.55 -11.32
C LEU A 131 2.39 -7.93 -12.81
N PRO A 132 1.32 -8.59 -13.28
CA PRO A 132 1.24 -8.96 -14.68
C PRO A 132 1.14 -7.73 -15.58
N LYS A 133 1.81 -7.83 -16.72
CA LYS A 133 1.80 -6.79 -17.76
C LYS A 133 0.48 -6.83 -18.53
N ILE A 134 0.05 -5.65 -19.00
CA ILE A 134 -1.05 -5.57 -19.95
C ILE A 134 -0.51 -5.86 -21.34
N ASN A 135 -0.82 -7.04 -21.88
CA ASN A 135 -0.31 -7.50 -23.18
C ASN A 135 -0.69 -6.60 -24.37
N LYS A 136 -1.73 -5.77 -24.23
CA LYS A 136 -2.29 -5.00 -25.36
C LYS A 136 -1.62 -3.65 -25.61
N ASN A 137 -0.89 -3.08 -24.65
CA ASN A 137 -0.13 -1.83 -24.82
C ASN A 137 0.90 -1.70 -23.69
N PRO A 138 2.18 -1.42 -23.99
CA PRO A 138 3.15 -1.08 -22.94
C PRO A 138 2.65 0.16 -22.20
N ILE A 139 2.81 0.13 -20.87
CA ILE A 139 2.49 1.26 -20.00
C ILE A 139 3.75 2.12 -19.91
N ASP A 140 3.61 3.43 -20.08
CA ASP A 140 4.75 4.35 -20.18
C ASP A 140 5.44 4.53 -18.82
N LEU A 141 4.77 5.23 -17.92
CA LEU A 141 5.26 5.58 -16.59
C LEU A 141 4.10 5.49 -15.63
N PHE A 142 4.29 4.73 -14.54
CA PHE A 142 3.36 4.76 -13.42
C PHE A 142 3.57 6.04 -12.62
N THR A 143 2.50 6.66 -12.16
CA THR A 143 2.59 7.94 -11.43
C THR A 143 2.22 7.79 -9.97
N SER A 144 1.19 7.01 -9.66
CA SER A 144 0.79 6.74 -8.28
C SER A 144 0.06 5.42 -8.14
N CYS A 145 0.05 4.90 -6.91
CA CYS A 145 -0.69 3.70 -6.53
C CYS A 145 -1.64 3.97 -5.37
N ILE A 146 -2.75 3.23 -5.36
CA ILE A 146 -3.70 3.17 -4.25
C ILE A 146 -3.93 1.71 -3.94
N ILE A 147 -4.19 1.43 -2.68
CA ILE A 147 -4.60 0.13 -2.20
C ILE A 147 -5.87 0.34 -1.39
N GLY A 148 -6.89 -0.46 -1.66
CA GLY A 148 -8.17 -0.38 -0.96
C GLY A 148 -9.19 -1.34 -1.53
N ASP A 149 -10.27 -1.54 -0.77
CA ASP A 149 -11.42 -2.35 -1.17
C ASP A 149 -12.37 -1.51 -2.06
N LEU A 150 -12.45 -1.88 -3.34
CA LEU A 150 -13.27 -1.20 -4.34
C LEU A 150 -14.59 -1.89 -4.63
N ASP A 151 -14.70 -3.19 -4.43
CA ASP A 151 -15.93 -3.94 -4.68
C ASP A 151 -16.70 -4.34 -3.40
N PHE A 152 -16.19 -3.88 -2.26
CA PHE A 152 -16.72 -4.07 -0.91
C PHE A 152 -16.67 -5.53 -0.44
N ASP A 153 -15.79 -6.35 -0.99
CA ASP A 153 -15.61 -7.77 -0.62
C ASP A 153 -14.69 -8.01 0.60
N HIS A 154 -14.13 -6.94 1.17
CA HIS A 154 -13.14 -6.90 2.27
C HIS A 154 -11.73 -7.33 1.90
N TYR A 155 -11.44 -7.61 0.63
CA TYR A 155 -10.09 -7.77 0.14
C TYR A 155 -9.61 -6.47 -0.49
N ASN A 156 -8.31 -6.18 -0.36
CA ASN A 156 -7.74 -4.98 -0.93
C ASN A 156 -7.32 -5.23 -2.38
N GLU A 157 -7.87 -4.45 -3.31
CA GLU A 157 -7.35 -4.34 -4.67
C GLU A 157 -6.24 -3.29 -4.76
N ILE A 158 -5.43 -3.42 -5.82
CA ILE A 158 -4.36 -2.48 -6.13
C ILE A 158 -4.77 -1.69 -7.37
N ILE A 159 -4.82 -0.37 -7.23
CA ILE A 159 -5.04 0.55 -8.35
C ILE A 159 -3.71 1.20 -8.71
N LEU A 160 -3.35 1.12 -9.99
CA LEU A 160 -2.22 1.84 -10.55
C LEU A 160 -2.69 2.87 -11.56
N SER A 161 -2.08 4.04 -11.51
CA SER A 161 -2.27 5.08 -12.51
C SER A 161 -1.01 5.27 -13.34
N SER A 162 -1.19 5.61 -14.60
CA SER A 162 -0.12 5.92 -15.52
C SER A 162 -0.30 7.32 -16.12
N TYR A 163 0.83 7.99 -16.34
CA TYR A 163 0.87 9.24 -17.10
C TYR A 163 0.30 9.06 -18.52
N GLY A 164 0.40 7.85 -19.08
CA GLY A 164 -0.18 7.42 -20.37
C GLY A 164 -1.71 7.33 -20.38
N LYS A 165 -2.40 8.04 -19.47
CA LYS A 165 -3.87 8.17 -19.40
C LYS A 165 -4.61 6.90 -19.05
N LYS A 166 -3.95 5.96 -18.37
CA LYS A 166 -4.53 4.66 -18.04
C LYS A 166 -4.58 4.44 -16.53
N ILE A 167 -5.68 3.85 -16.09
CA ILE A 167 -5.84 3.30 -14.74
C ILE A 167 -6.02 1.80 -14.86
N ILE A 168 -5.36 1.07 -13.98
CA ILE A 168 -5.34 -0.39 -13.98
C ILE A 168 -5.72 -0.85 -12.59
N LEU A 169 -6.73 -1.71 -12.54
CA LEU A 169 -7.20 -2.37 -11.33
C LEU A 169 -6.69 -3.81 -11.32
N TYR A 170 -5.94 -4.15 -10.28
CA TYR A 170 -5.44 -5.48 -10.02
C TYR A 170 -6.20 -6.09 -8.86
N LYS A 171 -6.72 -7.29 -9.07
CA LYS A 171 -7.36 -8.10 -8.04
C LYS A 171 -6.48 -9.29 -7.70
N PHE A 172 -6.49 -9.69 -6.44
CA PHE A 172 -5.72 -10.82 -5.96
C PHE A 172 -6.52 -12.11 -6.08
N GLU A 173 -5.95 -13.14 -6.71
CA GLU A 173 -6.56 -14.46 -6.79
C GLU A 173 -5.94 -15.41 -5.76
N HIS A 174 -6.78 -15.87 -4.82
CA HIS A 174 -6.33 -16.69 -3.69
C HIS A 174 -5.88 -18.10 -4.09
N GLU A 175 -6.47 -18.68 -5.14
CA GLU A 175 -6.14 -20.04 -5.60
C GLU A 175 -4.75 -20.09 -6.24
N SER A 176 -4.49 -19.19 -7.19
CA SER A 176 -3.23 -19.09 -7.91
C SER A 176 -2.14 -18.32 -7.14
N GLN A 177 -2.53 -17.66 -6.04
CA GLN A 177 -1.68 -16.77 -5.26
C GLN A 177 -1.01 -15.68 -6.11
N THR A 178 -1.71 -15.20 -7.14
CA THR A 178 -1.22 -14.22 -8.11
C THR A 178 -2.22 -13.08 -8.29
N TYR A 179 -1.73 -11.94 -8.77
CA TYR A 179 -2.61 -10.83 -9.16
C TYR A 179 -2.98 -10.97 -10.62
N TYR A 180 -4.20 -10.59 -10.98
CA TYR A 180 -4.64 -10.44 -12.37
C TYR A 180 -5.21 -9.05 -12.61
N VAL A 181 -5.20 -8.61 -13.86
CA VAL A 181 -5.82 -7.34 -14.26
C VAL A 181 -7.32 -7.56 -14.37
N GLU A 182 -8.08 -6.97 -13.46
CA GLU A 182 -9.54 -7.04 -13.49
C GLU A 182 -10.10 -6.04 -14.50
N LYS A 183 -9.61 -4.80 -14.45
CA LYS A 183 -10.13 -3.71 -15.28
C LYS A 183 -9.04 -2.75 -15.69
N THR A 184 -9.21 -2.19 -16.89
CA THR A 184 -8.41 -1.06 -17.37
C THR A 184 -9.37 0.05 -17.80
N MET A 185 -9.04 1.29 -17.45
CA MET A 185 -9.83 2.48 -17.78
C MET A 185 -8.94 3.52 -18.46
N ASP A 186 -9.44 4.10 -19.54
CA ASP A 186 -8.79 5.23 -20.22
C ASP A 186 -9.38 6.56 -19.71
N ILE A 187 -8.50 7.51 -19.42
CA ILE A 187 -8.82 8.86 -18.94
C ILE A 187 -8.50 9.86 -20.06
N PRO A 188 -9.24 10.98 -20.21
CA PRO A 188 -9.02 11.91 -21.33
C PRO A 188 -7.63 12.59 -21.31
N HIS A 189 -7.05 12.80 -20.13
CA HIS A 189 -5.83 13.57 -19.91
C HIS A 189 -4.80 12.81 -19.06
N PRO A 190 -3.49 13.11 -19.23
CA PRO A 190 -2.43 12.46 -18.45
C PRO A 190 -2.66 12.57 -16.95
N ILE A 191 -2.48 11.44 -16.25
CA ILE A 191 -2.78 11.31 -14.82
C ILE A 191 -1.52 11.63 -14.02
N ILE A 192 -1.64 12.55 -13.08
CA ILE A 192 -0.55 12.97 -12.19
C ILE A 192 -0.61 12.15 -10.89
N SER A 193 -1.81 12.01 -10.33
CA SER A 193 -2.00 11.31 -9.06
C SER A 193 -3.44 10.81 -8.94
N ILE A 194 -3.62 9.74 -8.16
CA ILE A 194 -4.93 9.21 -7.79
C ILE A 194 -5.01 9.11 -6.25
N THR A 195 -6.20 9.33 -5.69
CA THR A 195 -6.51 9.04 -4.28
C THR A 195 -7.91 8.44 -4.14
N TYR A 196 -8.13 7.66 -3.08
CA TYR A 196 -9.41 7.00 -2.77
C TYR A 196 -9.82 7.41 -1.36
N ILE A 197 -10.81 8.28 -1.28
CA ILE A 197 -11.19 8.97 -0.04
C ILE A 197 -12.67 9.31 -0.07
N ASP A 198 -13.31 9.26 1.09
CA ASP A 198 -14.68 9.75 1.29
C ASP A 198 -14.69 11.30 1.22
N LEU A 199 -15.13 11.82 0.07
CA LEU A 199 -15.31 13.25 -0.15
C LEU A 199 -16.67 13.75 0.30
N THR A 200 -17.68 12.88 0.32
CA THR A 200 -19.07 13.27 0.58
C THR A 200 -19.45 13.15 2.06
N GLY A 201 -18.64 12.45 2.85
CA GLY A 201 -18.89 12.16 4.25
C GLY A 201 -19.96 11.09 4.45
N ASP A 202 -20.29 10.30 3.42
CA ASP A 202 -21.30 9.23 3.49
C ASP A 202 -20.71 7.88 3.94
N GLY A 203 -19.39 7.82 4.18
CA GLY A 203 -18.65 6.62 4.56
C GLY A 203 -18.22 5.76 3.37
N ILE A 204 -18.51 6.18 2.13
CA ILE A 204 -18.10 5.50 0.91
C ILE A 204 -17.00 6.32 0.24
N ASN A 205 -15.85 5.70 0.02
CA ASN A 205 -14.75 6.38 -0.66
C ASN A 205 -15.04 6.57 -2.15
N GLU A 206 -14.72 7.76 -2.67
CA GLU A 206 -14.70 8.04 -4.10
C GLU A 206 -13.27 8.02 -4.65
N LEU A 207 -13.13 7.60 -5.92
CA LEU A 207 -11.86 7.61 -6.62
C LEU A 207 -11.64 8.99 -7.26
N VAL A 208 -10.69 9.74 -6.72
CA VAL A 208 -10.30 11.06 -7.19
C VAL A 208 -9.06 10.95 -8.04
N ILE A 209 -9.14 11.44 -9.27
CA ILE A 209 -8.06 11.39 -10.26
C ILE A 209 -7.64 12.81 -10.60
N VAL A 210 -6.39 13.15 -10.32
CA VAL A 210 -5.80 14.43 -10.68
C VAL A 210 -5.10 14.27 -12.02
N THR A 211 -5.56 15.02 -13.02
CA THR A 211 -4.97 15.06 -14.36
C THR A 211 -4.29 16.39 -14.61
N THR A 212 -3.52 16.49 -15.70
CA THR A 212 -2.86 17.75 -16.11
C THR A 212 -3.83 18.89 -16.44
N LYS A 213 -5.12 18.61 -16.67
CA LYS A 213 -6.12 19.65 -17.01
C LYS A 213 -7.15 19.91 -15.92
N GLY A 214 -7.27 19.03 -14.93
CA GLY A 214 -8.31 19.12 -13.92
C GLY A 214 -8.47 17.83 -13.12
N ILE A 215 -9.51 17.80 -12.29
CA ILE A 215 -9.80 16.70 -11.38
C ILE A 215 -11.03 15.96 -11.92
N VAL A 216 -10.95 14.63 -11.96
CA VAL A 216 -12.06 13.75 -12.32
C VAL A 216 -12.39 12.89 -11.11
N ILE A 217 -13.66 12.87 -10.70
CA ILE A 217 -14.13 12.10 -9.53
C ILE A 217 -15.01 10.98 -10.05
N TYR A 218 -14.66 9.74 -9.70
CA TYR A 218 -15.45 8.55 -9.97
C TYR A 218 -16.14 8.11 -8.69
N ARG A 219 -17.48 8.07 -8.75
CA ARG A 219 -18.33 7.54 -7.70
C ARG A 219 -18.77 6.12 -8.05
N HIS A 220 -18.90 5.29 -7.03
CA HIS A 220 -19.53 3.98 -7.15
C HIS A 220 -20.99 4.11 -7.60
N LYS A 221 -21.46 3.13 -8.38
CA LYS A 221 -22.86 3.05 -8.75
C LYS A 221 -23.66 2.62 -7.52
N LEU A 222 -24.77 3.31 -7.25
CA LEU A 222 -25.61 3.05 -6.09
C LEU A 222 -26.13 1.60 -6.06
N ASP A 223 -26.52 1.07 -7.21
CA ASP A 223 -27.04 -0.31 -7.33
C ASP A 223 -26.01 -1.34 -6.83
N ASN A 224 -24.73 -1.17 -7.20
CA ASN A 224 -23.66 -2.07 -6.77
C ASN A 224 -23.43 -2.00 -5.26
N ILE A 225 -23.52 -0.80 -4.67
CA ILE A 225 -23.39 -0.60 -3.23
C ILE A 225 -24.54 -1.30 -2.50
N ILE A 226 -25.78 -1.13 -2.97
CA ILE A 226 -26.95 -1.76 -2.37
C ILE A 226 -26.82 -3.29 -2.45
N ASP A 227 -26.42 -3.83 -3.60
CA ASP A 227 -26.23 -5.28 -3.75
C ASP A 227 -25.15 -5.82 -2.80
N ALA A 228 -24.04 -5.10 -2.63
CA ALA A 228 -23.00 -5.46 -1.67
C ALA A 228 -23.51 -5.41 -0.22
N LEU A 229 -24.26 -4.37 0.15
CA LEU A 229 -24.85 -4.22 1.48
C LEU A 229 -25.89 -5.30 1.77
N VAL A 230 -26.77 -5.61 0.83
CA VAL A 230 -27.80 -6.66 0.96
C VAL A 230 -27.13 -8.01 1.16
N LYS A 231 -26.07 -8.32 0.39
CA LYS A 231 -25.28 -9.54 0.62
C LYS A 231 -24.76 -9.58 2.04
N LYS A 232 -24.14 -8.51 2.55
CA LYS A 232 -23.62 -8.47 3.93
C LYS A 232 -24.71 -8.63 4.99
N LEU A 233 -25.88 -8.04 4.79
CA LEU A 233 -27.02 -8.14 5.72
C LEU A 233 -27.64 -9.54 5.75
N ASN A 234 -27.68 -10.25 4.63
CA ASN A 234 -28.25 -11.61 4.55
C ASN A 234 -27.34 -12.70 5.13
N PHE A 235 -26.08 -12.38 5.45
CA PHE A 235 -25.16 -13.29 6.15
C PHE A 235 -25.19 -13.12 7.68
N TYR A 236 -26.09 -12.29 8.22
CA TYR A 236 -26.43 -12.19 9.64
C TYR A 236 -27.85 -12.72 9.89
#